data_AF-A0A553RP61-F1
#
_entry.id   AF-A0A553RP61-F1
#
_cell.length_a   1.000
_cell.length_b   1.000
_cell.length_c   1.000
_cell.angle_alpha   90.00
_cell.angle_beta   90.00
_cell.angle_gamma   90.00
#
_symmetry.space_group_name_H-M   'P 1'
#
loop_
_entity.id
_entity.type
_entity.pdbx_description
1 polymer ?
#
loop_
_entity_poly.entity_id
_entity_poly.type
_entity_poly.pdbx_seq_one_letter_code
_entity_poly.pdbx_strand_id
1 'polypeptide(L)'
;MLLTVNLRVFSMRTEMPLVHQNMGYCPQFDAIDDLLTGREHLQFYARLRGVPEAEVSMVAEWGIQKLGLVKHSEKSAGTFSGGNKRKLSTAMALIGCAPLIFLVR
;
A
#
# COMPACT_ATOMS: atom_id res chain seq x y z
N MET A 1 -13.98 -4.37 27.66
CA MET A 1 -12.79 -3.63 27.18
C MET A 1 -13.09 -3.19 25.75
N LEU A 2 -13.89 -2.12 25.63
CA LEU A 2 -14.30 -1.55 24.34
C LEU A 2 -13.11 -0.78 23.77
N LEU A 3 -12.44 -1.33 22.76
CA LEU A 3 -11.51 -0.58 21.93
C LEU A 3 -12.33 0.42 21.11
N THR A 4 -12.36 1.67 21.58
CA THR A 4 -12.95 2.82 20.90
C THR A 4 -12.31 2.95 19.51
N VAL A 5 -13.00 2.43 18.49
CA VAL A 5 -12.68 2.72 17.08
C VAL A 5 -13.04 4.18 16.87
N ASN A 6 -12.04 5.05 16.93
CA ASN A 6 -12.18 6.50 16.79
C ASN A 6 -12.46 6.80 15.30
N LEU A 7 -13.73 6.64 14.88
CA LEU A 7 -14.21 7.02 13.56
C LEU A 7 -14.26 8.55 13.47
N ARG A 8 -13.13 9.20 13.22
CA ARG A 8 -13.10 10.60 12.81
C ARG A 8 -13.62 10.68 11.38
N VAL A 9 -14.89 11.04 11.24
CA VAL A 9 -15.50 11.38 9.94
C VAL A 9 -14.92 12.73 9.52
N PHE A 10 -13.88 12.72 8.71
CA PHE A 10 -13.30 13.92 8.13
C PHE A 10 -14.22 14.46 7.03
N SER A 11 -14.57 15.75 7.10
CA SER A 11 -15.34 16.41 6.04
C SER A 11 -14.41 16.75 4.86
N MET A 12 -14.71 16.22 3.68
CA MET A 12 -13.92 16.41 2.44
C MET A 12 -13.73 17.89 2.05
N ARG A 13 -14.53 18.81 2.61
CA ARG A 13 -14.49 20.25 2.30
C ARG A 13 -13.49 21.06 3.13
N THR A 14 -13.05 20.57 4.29
CA THR A 14 -12.27 21.38 5.24
C THR A 14 -10.92 20.79 5.62
N GLU A 15 -10.71 19.47 5.43
CA GLU A 15 -9.53 18.76 5.97
C GLU A 15 -8.87 17.83 4.95
N MET A 16 -8.82 18.24 3.67
CA MET A 16 -8.18 17.45 2.60
C MET A 16 -6.78 16.90 2.96
N PRO A 17 -5.86 17.68 3.57
CA PRO A 17 -4.53 17.15 3.92
C PRO A 17 -4.58 15.97 4.90
N LEU A 18 -5.48 16.01 5.89
CA LEU A 18 -5.63 14.94 6.89
C LEU A 18 -6.38 13.72 6.34
N VAL A 19 -7.31 13.94 5.41
CA VAL A 19 -7.99 12.86 4.67
C VAL A 19 -6.99 12.07 3.84
N HIS A 20 -6.08 12.75 3.13
CA HIS A 20 -5.11 12.09 2.25
C HIS A 20 -4.11 11.22 3.03
N GLN A 21 -3.73 11.62 4.24
CA GLN A 21 -2.86 10.81 5.11
C GLN A 21 -3.57 9.58 5.69
N ASN A 22 -4.88 9.67 5.96
CA ASN A 22 -5.64 8.62 6.64
C ASN A 22 -6.45 7.70 5.71
N MET A 23 -6.64 8.07 4.44
CA MET A 23 -7.43 7.31 3.49
C MET A 23 -6.53 6.49 2.56
N GLY A 24 -6.61 5.16 2.63
CA GLY A 24 -5.94 4.25 1.70
C GLY A 24 -6.74 4.08 0.42
N TYR A 25 -6.32 4.72 -0.69
CA TYR A 25 -6.90 4.49 -2.01
C TYR A 25 -6.01 3.54 -2.80
N CYS A 26 -6.59 2.44 -3.29
CA CYS A 26 -5.92 1.50 -4.18
C CYS A 26 -6.51 1.68 -5.59
N PRO A 27 -5.79 2.28 -6.56
CA PRO A 27 -6.23 2.33 -7.93
C PRO A 27 -6.40 0.91 -8.45
N GLN A 28 -7.56 0.61 -9.03
CA GLN A 28 -7.99 -0.76 -9.30
C GLN A 28 -7.26 -1.43 -10.47
N PHE A 29 -6.59 -0.65 -11.34
CA PHE A 29 -5.89 -1.17 -12.52
C PHE A 29 -4.56 -0.46 -12.88
N ASP A 30 -4.33 0.79 -12.47
CA ASP A 30 -3.16 1.59 -12.90
C ASP A 30 -2.05 1.79 -11.83
N ALA A 31 -2.11 1.07 -10.71
CA ALA A 31 -1.15 1.29 -9.62
C ALA A 31 0.20 0.60 -9.82
N ILE A 32 0.29 -0.34 -10.78
CA ILE A 32 1.45 -1.19 -11.00
C ILE A 32 2.16 -0.76 -12.29
N ASP A 33 3.36 -0.22 -12.14
CA ASP A 33 4.28 0.10 -13.22
C ASP A 33 5.00 -1.17 -13.69
N ASP A 34 4.93 -1.48 -14.98
CA ASP A 34 5.52 -2.71 -15.52
C ASP A 34 7.06 -2.69 -15.58
N LEU A 35 7.71 -1.55 -15.31
CA LEU A 35 9.17 -1.37 -15.27
C LEU A 35 9.74 -1.49 -13.85
N LEU A 36 8.94 -1.20 -12.83
CA LEU A 36 9.39 -1.26 -11.44
C LEU A 36 9.27 -2.68 -10.88
N THR A 37 10.22 -3.05 -10.03
CA THR A 37 10.16 -4.31 -9.26
C THR A 37 9.07 -4.28 -8.20
N GLY A 38 8.65 -5.45 -7.73
CA GLY A 38 7.70 -5.54 -6.62
C GLY A 38 8.21 -4.85 -5.34
N ARG A 39 9.51 -4.88 -5.07
CA ARG A 39 10.12 -4.18 -3.94
C ARG A 39 10.07 -2.66 -4.11
N GLU A 40 10.46 -2.16 -5.28
CA GLU A 40 10.47 -0.72 -5.56
C GLU A 40 9.07 -0.12 -5.46
N HIS A 41 8.03 -0.83 -5.92
CA HIS A 41 6.64 -0.41 -5.71
C HIS A 41 6.32 -0.19 -4.23
N LEU A 42 6.65 -1.17 -3.39
CA LEU A 42 6.33 -1.09 -1.98
C LEU A 42 7.11 0.01 -1.26
N GLN A 43 8.37 0.22 -1.63
CA GLN A 43 9.17 1.34 -1.13
C GLN A 43 8.61 2.70 -1.58
N PHE A 44 8.26 2.81 -2.86
CA PHE A 44 7.66 4.02 -3.45
C PHE A 44 6.35 4.38 -2.74
N TYR A 45 5.45 3.40 -2.59
CA TYR A 45 4.19 3.61 -1.89
C TYR A 45 4.39 3.85 -0.39
N ALA A 46 5.38 3.22 0.27
CA ALA A 46 5.70 3.51 1.67
C ALA A 46 6.10 4.98 1.87
N ARG A 47 6.98 5.51 1.00
CA ARG A 47 7.36 6.93 1.01
C ARG A 47 6.16 7.84 0.74
N LEU A 48 5.34 7.50 -0.25
CA LEU A 48 4.14 8.28 -0.59
C LEU A 48 3.13 8.34 0.59
N ARG A 49 3.07 7.28 1.40
CA ARG A 49 2.23 7.19 2.60
C ARG A 49 2.87 7.83 3.85
N GLY A 50 4.06 8.42 3.72
CA GLY A 50 4.73 9.12 4.82
C GLY A 50 5.46 8.21 5.81
N VAL A 51 5.77 6.96 5.42
CA VAL A 51 6.64 6.09 6.23
C VAL A 51 8.03 6.73 6.33
N PRO A 52 8.62 6.86 7.53
CA PRO A 52 9.99 7.39 7.69
C PRO A 52 10.99 6.61 6.85
N GLU A 53 11.94 7.29 6.19
CA GLU A 53 12.89 6.65 5.26
C GLU A 53 13.65 5.47 5.89
N ALA A 54 13.97 5.55 7.19
CA ALA A 54 14.60 4.47 7.94
C ALA A 54 13.75 3.20 8.06
N GLU A 55 12.42 3.32 7.98
CA GLU A 55 11.45 2.23 8.11
C GLU A 55 10.95 1.72 6.75
N VAL A 56 11.14 2.47 5.66
CA VAL A 56 10.65 2.14 4.31
C VAL A 56 11.08 0.74 3.88
N SER A 57 12.35 0.39 4.06
CA SER A 57 12.88 -0.93 3.69
C SER A 57 12.26 -2.06 4.52
N MET A 58 12.03 -1.82 5.80
CA MET A 58 11.41 -2.79 6.71
C MET A 58 9.94 -3.02 6.36
N VAL A 59 9.18 -1.95 6.09
CA VAL A 59 7.77 -2.02 5.69
C VAL A 59 7.60 -2.69 4.34
N ALA A 60 8.48 -2.40 3.37
CA ALA A 60 8.48 -3.07 2.08
C ALA A 60 8.76 -4.58 2.21
N GLU A 61 9.76 -4.96 2.99
CA GLU A 61 10.09 -6.37 3.25
C GLU A 61 8.94 -7.10 3.95
N TRP A 62 8.29 -6.46 4.93
CA TRP A 62 7.09 -6.98 5.57
C TRP A 62 5.98 -7.27 4.54
N GLY A 63 5.72 -6.34 3.61
CA GLY A 63 4.71 -6.51 2.56
C GLY A 63 5.03 -7.67 1.60
N ILE A 64 6.31 -7.80 1.22
CA ILE A 64 6.81 -8.88 0.37
C ILE A 64 6.60 -10.25 1.04
N GLN A 65 6.97 -10.37 2.32
CA GLN A 65 6.84 -11.60 3.07
C GLN A 65 5.38 -11.96 3.31
N LYS A 66 4.57 -11.00 3.75
CA LYS A 66 3.17 -11.23 4.14
C LYS A 66 2.31 -11.75 2.99
N LEU A 67 2.59 -11.33 1.75
CA LEU A 67 1.84 -11.78 0.57
C LEU A 67 2.57 -12.83 -0.28
N GLY A 68 3.69 -13.36 0.22
CA GLY A 68 4.42 -14.45 -0.44
C GLY A 68 5.04 -14.03 -1.78
N LEU A 69 5.47 -12.78 -1.90
CA LEU A 69 6.11 -12.23 -3.10
C LEU A 69 7.64 -12.39 -3.08
N VAL A 70 8.22 -12.99 -2.03
CA VAL A 70 9.69 -13.13 -1.84
C VAL A 70 10.43 -13.56 -3.11
N LYS A 71 9.95 -14.61 -3.80
CA LYS A 71 10.57 -15.15 -5.03
C LYS A 71 10.47 -14.26 -6.27
N HIS A 72 9.61 -13.23 -6.22
CA HIS A 72 9.31 -12.33 -7.34
C HIS A 72 9.61 -10.86 -6.99
N SER A 73 10.10 -10.58 -5.78
CA SER A 73 10.31 -9.23 -5.26
C SER A 73 11.25 -8.37 -6.11
N GLU A 74 12.31 -9.00 -6.63
CA GLU A 74 13.32 -8.38 -7.50
C GLU A 74 12.98 -8.47 -9.00
N LYS A 75 11.86 -9.12 -9.36
CA LYS A 75 11.41 -9.18 -10.76
C LYS A 75 10.57 -7.96 -11.06
N SER A 76 10.66 -7.47 -12.29
CA SER A 76 9.78 -6.40 -12.75
C SER A 76 8.32 -6.81 -12.66
N ALA A 77 7.46 -5.91 -12.16
CA ALA A 77 6.04 -6.19 -11.96
C ALA A 77 5.30 -6.47 -13.28
N GLY A 78 5.86 -6.06 -14.43
CA GLY A 78 5.37 -6.45 -15.75
C GLY A 78 5.42 -7.97 -16.01
N THR A 79 6.32 -8.69 -15.34
CA THR A 79 6.43 -10.14 -15.44
C THR A 79 5.50 -10.89 -14.47
N PHE A 80 4.75 -10.17 -13.62
CA PHE A 80 3.89 -10.79 -12.64
C PHE A 80 2.64 -11.35 -13.33
N SER A 81 2.27 -12.57 -12.96
CA SER A 81 0.93 -13.09 -13.28
C SER A 81 -0.15 -12.18 -12.69
N GLY A 82 -1.36 -12.20 -13.25
CA GLY A 82 -2.47 -11.40 -12.71
C GLY A 82 -2.73 -11.64 -11.21
N GLY A 83 -2.47 -12.86 -10.71
CA GLY A 83 -2.53 -13.18 -9.28
C GLY A 83 -1.44 -12.49 -8.46
N ASN A 84 -0.20 -12.42 -8.95
CA ASN A 84 0.88 -11.70 -8.29
C ASN A 84 0.70 -10.18 -8.36
N LYS A 85 0.12 -9.66 -9.45
CA LYS A 85 -0.28 -8.25 -9.54
C LYS A 85 -1.34 -7.89 -8.47
N ARG A 86 -2.37 -8.73 -8.28
CA ARG A 86 -3.36 -8.53 -7.20
C ARG A 86 -2.74 -8.58 -5.80
N LYS A 87 -1.78 -9.50 -5.57
CA LYS A 87 -1.01 -9.54 -4.32
C LYS A 87 -0.23 -8.24 -4.13
N LEU A 88 0.53 -7.79 -5.13
CA LEU A 88 1.30 -6.55 -5.04
C LEU A 88 0.41 -5.34 -4.73
N SER A 89 -0.71 -5.20 -5.44
CA SER A 89 -1.73 -4.17 -5.18
C SER A 89 -2.29 -4.25 -3.76
N THR A 90 -2.52 -5.45 -3.24
CA THR A 90 -2.95 -5.65 -1.85
C THR A 90 -1.86 -5.22 -0.86
N ALA A 91 -0.58 -5.53 -1.12
CA ALA A 91 0.53 -5.09 -0.26
C ALA A 91 0.64 -3.57 -0.24
N MET A 92 0.52 -2.92 -1.40
CA MET A 92 0.53 -1.45 -1.48
C MET A 92 -0.60 -0.81 -0.68
N ALA A 93 -1.80 -1.40 -0.69
CA ALA A 93 -2.93 -0.93 0.10
C ALA A 93 -2.73 -1.09 1.62
N LEU A 94 -1.96 -2.11 2.04
CA LEU A 94 -1.66 -2.40 3.45
C LEU A 94 -0.48 -1.57 4.00
N ILE A 95 0.36 -1.01 3.13
CA ILE A 95 1.53 -0.22 3.52
C ILE A 95 1.10 1.16 4.07
N GLY A 96 1.78 1.59 5.15
CA GLY A 96 1.53 2.89 5.78
C GLY A 96 0.33 2.89 6.75
N CYS A 97 -0.05 1.74 7.30
CA CYS A 97 -1.00 1.61 8.41
C CYS A 97 -2.33 2.34 8.20
N ALA A 98 -2.96 2.16 7.04
CA ALA A 98 -4.28 2.72 6.78
C ALA A 98 -5.33 2.08 7.73
N PRO A 99 -6.01 2.85 8.61
CA PRO A 99 -7.05 2.30 9.49
C PRO A 99 -8.29 1.83 8.73
N LEU A 100 -8.43 2.18 7.45
CA LEU A 100 -9.50 1.74 6.56
C LEU A 100 -8.96 1.54 5.14
N ILE A 101 -9.23 0.38 4.54
CA ILE A 101 -8.86 0.04 3.16
C ILE A 101 -10.15 -0.25 2.38
N PHE A 102 -10.40 0.52 1.32
CA PHE A 102 -11.47 0.23 0.37
C PHE A 102 -10.92 -0.62 -0.78
N LEU A 103 -11.25 -1.91 -0.77
CA LEU A 103 -10.94 -2.83 -1.86
C LEU A 103 -12.19 -2.99 -2.73
N VAL A 104 -12.31 -2.14 -3.75
CA VAL A 104 -13.35 -2.32 -4.78
C VAL A 104 -12.91 -3.45 -5.71
N ARG A 105 -13.84 -4.34 -6.10
CA ARG A 105 -13.58 -5.47 -7.01
C ARG A 105 -13.59 -5.05 -8.47
#